data_AF-A0A1H9D2J8-F1
#
_entry.id   AF-A0A1H9D2J8-F1
#
_cell.length_a   1.000
_cell.length_b   1.000
_cell.length_c   1.000
_cell.angle_alpha   90.00
_cell.angle_beta   90.00
_cell.angle_gamma   90.00
#
_symmetry.space_group_name_H-M   'P 1'
#
loop_
_entity.id
_entity.type
_entity.pdbx_description
1 polymer ?
#
loop_
_entity_poly.entity_id
_entity_poly.type
_entity_poly.pdbx_seq_one_letter_code
_entity_poly.pdbx_strand_id
1 'polypeptide(L)'
;MKLIILMVALLIVGLLTIQQMAPKAVAPDASADLNSTHTAPDVPEVPTRPDEVKQFGKEMSDYIQSEAAKRAAALEEAQKQ
;
A
#
# COMPACT_ATOMS: atom_id res chain seq x y z
N MET A 1 -1.65 41.75 13.17
CA MET A 1 -0.36 41.03 13.00
C MET A 1 -0.42 39.60 13.54
N LYS A 2 -0.72 39.37 14.82
CA LYS A 2 -0.83 38.02 15.42
C LYS A 2 -1.80 37.06 14.70
N LEU A 3 -2.95 37.56 14.26
CA LEU A 3 -3.97 36.75 13.57
C LEU A 3 -3.51 36.29 12.17
N ILE A 4 -2.75 37.14 11.47
CA ILE A 4 -2.17 36.83 10.17
C ILE A 4 -1.09 35.74 10.32
N ILE A 5 -0.25 35.84 11.36
CA ILE A 5 0.78 34.84 11.66
C ILE A 5 0.14 33.48 11.96
N LEU A 6 -0.99 33.45 12.67
CA LEU A 6 -1.71 32.23 13.00
C LEU A 6 -2.31 31.56 11.75
N MET A 7 -2.86 32.35 10.82
CA MET A 7 -3.35 31.85 9.53
C MET A 7 -2.22 31.29 8.66
N VAL A 8 -1.06 31.94 8.61
CA VAL A 8 0.11 31.45 7.88
C VAL A 8 0.64 30.16 8.51
N ALA A 9 0.67 30.06 9.84
CA ALA A 9 1.09 28.84 10.52
C ALA A 9 0.16 27.64 10.20
N LEU A 10 -1.15 27.86 10.20
CA LEU A 10 -2.13 26.83 9.80
C LEU A 10 -1.95 26.39 8.35
N LEU A 11 -1.70 27.34 7.44
CA LEU A 11 -1.42 27.03 6.03
C LEU A 11 -0.15 26.19 5.87
N ILE A 12 0.92 26.54 6.56
CA ILE A 12 2.20 25.80 6.47
C ILE A 12 2.03 24.38 7.01
N VAL A 13 1.37 24.21 8.16
CA VAL A 13 1.12 22.88 8.74
C VAL A 13 0.22 22.04 7.83
N GLY A 14 -0.86 22.62 7.29
CA GLY A 14 -1.75 21.93 6.36
C GLY A 14 -1.06 21.54 5.04
N LEU A 15 -0.18 22.39 4.52
CA LEU A 15 0.62 22.09 3.33
C LEU A 15 1.64 20.97 3.61
N LEU A 16 2.28 20.99 4.78
CA LEU A 16 3.24 19.97 5.20
C LEU A 16 2.58 18.61 5.39
N THR A 17 1.39 18.55 6.00
CA THR A 17 0.66 17.29 6.16
C THR A 17 0.23 16.71 4.82
N ILE A 18 -0.22 17.55 3.87
CA ILE A 18 -0.54 17.12 2.50
C ILE A 18 0.72 16.62 1.78
N GLN A 19 1.87 17.29 1.91
CA GLN A 19 3.12 16.81 1.31
C GLN A 19 3.66 15.52 1.95
N GLN A 20 3.39 15.29 3.24
CA GLN A 20 3.79 14.04 3.90
C GLN A 20 2.87 12.86 3.53
N MET A 21 1.62 13.13 3.17
CA MET A 21 0.67 12.12 2.68
C MET A 21 0.72 11.94 1.16
N ALA A 22 1.20 12.93 0.42
CA ALA A 22 1.56 12.76 -0.97
C ALA A 22 2.68 11.71 -1.01
N PRO A 23 2.47 10.55 -1.67
CA PRO A 23 3.56 9.62 -1.89
C PRO A 23 4.68 10.42 -2.53
N LYS A 24 5.89 10.37 -1.94
CA LYS A 24 7.11 10.93 -2.53
C LYS A 24 7.02 10.62 -4.01
N ALA A 25 6.88 11.66 -4.83
CA ALA A 25 6.98 11.50 -6.27
C ALA A 25 8.39 10.99 -6.49
N VAL A 26 8.52 9.67 -6.60
CA VAL A 26 9.68 9.01 -7.14
C VAL A 26 9.83 9.69 -8.49
N ALA A 27 10.89 10.49 -8.63
CA ALA A 27 11.28 11.00 -9.93
C ALA A 27 11.19 9.81 -10.90
N PRO A 28 10.69 9.98 -12.13
CA PRO A 28 10.69 8.89 -13.08
C PRO A 28 12.15 8.62 -13.42
N ASP A 29 12.80 7.77 -12.63
CA ASP A 29 13.95 6.99 -13.04
C ASP A 29 13.44 6.20 -14.24
N ALA A 30 13.71 6.77 -15.41
CA ALA A 30 13.53 6.15 -16.70
C ALA A 30 14.53 4.99 -16.79
N SER A 31 14.23 3.93 -16.06
CA SER A 31 14.85 2.63 -16.09
C SER A 31 13.78 1.71 -15.51
N ALA A 32 12.87 1.30 -16.38
CA ALA A 32 12.02 0.15 -16.12
C ALA A 32 12.95 -1.06 -15.99
N ASP A 33 13.52 -1.22 -14.81
CA ASP A 33 14.17 -2.44 -14.39
C ASP A 33 13.05 -3.46 -14.18
N LEU A 34 12.77 -4.19 -15.25
CA LEU A 34 11.84 -5.32 -15.31
C LEU A 34 12.30 -6.49 -14.40
N ASN A 35 13.31 -6.29 -13.56
CA ASN A 35 13.87 -7.28 -12.63
C ASN A 35 13.55 -6.94 -11.17
N SER A 36 12.56 -6.09 -10.92
CA SER A 36 11.94 -5.93 -9.59
C SER A 36 10.97 -7.07 -9.28
N THR A 37 11.38 -8.33 -9.50
CA THR A 37 10.77 -9.50 -8.87
C THR A 37 11.24 -9.55 -7.41
N HIS A 38 10.86 -8.52 -6.65
CA HIS A 38 10.81 -8.60 -5.19
C HIS A 38 9.36 -8.39 -4.77
N THR A 39 8.52 -9.27 -5.30
CA THR A 39 7.53 -10.05 -4.56
C THR A 39 7.42 -9.58 -3.10
N ALA A 40 6.37 -8.81 -2.81
CA ALA A 40 5.75 -8.93 -1.51
C ALA A 40 5.44 -10.43 -1.35
N PRO A 41 6.08 -11.16 -0.42
CA PRO A 41 6.13 -12.63 -0.41
C PRO A 41 4.79 -13.35 -0.25
N ASP A 42 3.70 -12.60 -0.09
CA ASP A 42 2.38 -13.14 0.18
C ASP A 42 1.44 -13.05 -1.04
N VAL A 43 1.70 -12.18 -2.03
CA VAL A 43 0.76 -11.96 -3.14
C VAL A 43 1.10 -12.88 -4.32
N PRO A 44 0.16 -13.74 -4.79
CA PRO A 44 0.39 -14.59 -5.94
C PRO A 44 0.58 -13.76 -7.22
N GLU A 45 1.59 -14.13 -8.01
CA GLU A 45 1.97 -13.43 -9.25
C GLU A 45 0.93 -13.64 -10.35
N VAL A 46 0.61 -12.58 -11.10
CA VAL A 46 -0.39 -12.67 -12.18
C VAL A 46 0.20 -13.46 -13.35
N PRO A 47 -0.44 -14.58 -13.76
CA PRO A 47 0.08 -15.41 -14.83
C PRO A 47 0.05 -14.67 -16.15
N THR A 48 1.12 -14.83 -16.93
CA THR A 48 1.22 -14.27 -18.30
C THR A 48 0.90 -15.32 -19.36
N ARG A 49 0.78 -16.60 -18.96
CA ARG A 49 0.43 -17.72 -19.84
C ARG A 49 -0.93 -18.32 -19.46
N PRO A 50 -1.72 -18.77 -20.45
CA PRO A 50 -3.06 -19.31 -20.19
C PRO A 50 -3.04 -20.60 -19.34
N ASP A 51 -1.99 -21.42 -19.44
CA ASP A 51 -1.86 -22.66 -18.65
C ASP A 51 -1.70 -22.41 -17.14
N GLU A 52 -1.20 -21.24 -16.76
CA GLU A 52 -0.89 -20.87 -15.37
C GLU A 52 -2.12 -20.28 -14.64
N VAL A 53 -3.17 -19.91 -15.37
CA VAL A 53 -4.41 -19.30 -14.83
C VAL A 53 -5.11 -20.20 -13.83
N LYS A 54 -5.10 -21.52 -14.07
CA LYS A 54 -5.70 -22.50 -13.15
C LYS A 54 -4.99 -22.55 -11.80
N GLN A 55 -3.67 -22.47 -11.82
CA GLN A 55 -2.84 -22.53 -10.63
C GLN A 55 -2.94 -21.22 -9.85
N PHE A 56 -2.87 -20.09 -10.54
CA PHE A 56 -3.10 -18.76 -9.97
C PHE A 56 -4.45 -18.66 -9.25
N GLY A 57 -5.54 -19.16 -9.84
CA GLY A 57 -6.85 -19.12 -9.19
C GLY A 57 -6.89 -19.85 -7.84
N LYS A 58 -6.14 -20.95 -7.72
CA LYS A 58 -6.01 -21.69 -6.47
C LYS A 58 -5.17 -20.91 -5.45
N GLU A 59 -4.02 -20.40 -5.87
CA GLU A 59 -3.13 -19.60 -5.02
C GLU A 59 -3.79 -18.31 -4.53
N MET A 60 -4.55 -17.64 -5.38
CA MET A 60 -5.35 -16.46 -5.04
C MET A 60 -6.44 -16.76 -4.01
N SER A 61 -7.10 -17.93 -4.12
CA SER A 61 -8.13 -18.34 -3.17
C SER A 61 -7.55 -18.60 -1.77
N ASP A 62 -6.42 -19.33 -1.71
CA ASP A 62 -5.67 -19.59 -0.48
C ASP A 62 -5.17 -18.27 0.16
N TYR A 63 -4.63 -17.35 -0.66
CA TYR A 63 -4.18 -16.03 -0.21
C TYR A 63 -5.30 -15.21 0.43
N ILE A 64 -6.45 -15.09 -0.23
CA ILE A 64 -7.60 -14.33 0.29
C ILE A 64 -8.10 -14.94 1.62
N GLN A 65 -8.11 -16.27 1.74
CA GLN A 65 -8.54 -16.93 2.97
C GLN A 65 -7.57 -16.67 4.13
N SER A 66 -6.26 -16.72 3.86
CA SER A 66 -5.21 -16.41 4.83
C SER A 66 -5.27 -14.95 5.30
N GLU A 67 -5.41 -14.01 4.37
CA GLU A 67 -5.52 -12.58 4.68
C GLU A 67 -6.80 -12.26 5.45
N ALA A 68 -7.93 -12.89 5.10
CA ALA A 68 -9.18 -12.73 5.85
C ALA A 68 -9.03 -13.20 7.31
N ALA A 69 -8.34 -14.32 7.53
CA ALA A 69 -8.06 -14.83 8.87
C ALA A 69 -7.12 -13.91 9.65
N LYS A 70 -6.04 -13.42 9.03
CA LYS A 70 -5.12 -12.43 9.64
C LYS A 70 -5.84 -11.15 10.03
N ARG A 71 -6.74 -10.64 9.16
CA ARG A 71 -7.54 -9.44 9.45
C ARG A 71 -8.55 -9.66 10.57
N ALA A 72 -9.19 -10.82 10.62
CA ALA A 72 -10.09 -11.16 11.72
C ALA A 72 -9.34 -11.19 13.07
N ALA A 73 -8.18 -11.85 13.12
CA ALA A 73 -7.34 -11.89 14.31
C ALA A 73 -6.90 -10.48 14.75
N ALA A 74 -6.44 -9.65 13.82
CA ALA A 74 -6.03 -8.27 14.12
C ALA A 74 -7.18 -7.41 14.66
N LEU A 75 -8.40 -7.62 14.18
CA LEU A 75 -9.60 -6.93 14.68
C LEU A 75 -9.99 -7.42 16.08
N GLU A 76 -9.90 -8.72 16.37
CA GLU A 76 -10.13 -9.27 17.70
C GLU A 76 -9.10 -8.78 18.73
N GLU A 77 -7.84 -8.65 18.33
CA GLU A 77 -6.79 -8.08 19.17
C GLU A 77 -7.00 -6.59 19.43
N ALA A 78 -7.46 -5.83 18.42
CA ALA A 78 -7.81 -4.43 18.56
C ALA A 78 -9.07 -4.18 19.41
N GLN A 79 -10.01 -5.12 19.45
CA GLN A 79 -11.21 -5.05 20.32
C GLN A 79 -10.94 -5.50 21.76
N LYS A 80 -9.84 -6.22 22.02
CA LYS A 80 -9.44 -6.64 23.36
C LYS A 80 -8.62 -5.59 24.13
N GLN A 81 -8.22 -4.49 23.47
CA GLN A 81 -7.63 -3.31 24.12
C GLN A 81 -8.68 -2.26 24.43
#